data_AF-M6JLB2-F1
#
_entry.id   AF-M6JLB2-F1
#
_cell.length_a   1.000
_cell.length_b   1.000
_cell.length_c   1.000
_cell.angle_alpha   90.00
_cell.angle_beta   90.00
_cell.angle_gamma   90.00
#
_symmetry.space_group_name_H-M   'P 1'
#
loop_
_entity.id
_entity.type
_entity.pdbx_description
1 polymer ?
#
loop_
_entity_poly.entity_id
_entity_poly.type
_entity_poly.pdbx_seq_one_letter_code
_entity_poly.pdbx_strand_id
1 'polypeptide(L)'
;MGNPVITSIEPPAGSPPQTDGVSYTGTQITIKGRNFTPNSTDTIVKFNGLAGTIFSITTTEIITTVPTGATAGFLTVSKADGFCDTANGTDGYNCSARRFYVDCYKAYGNIYGDETAINYPDSQTIKFTDDYSTKAFRSNLREAGGTILTFECDNLITVKYFSRNCTANTIGTFSAPVYNPTVNFTENYAVQYFITTGKGSCKIGFR
;
A
#
# COMPACT_ATOMS: atom_id res chain seq x y z
N MET A 1 -16.87 -22.72 20.91
CA MET A 1 -16.45 -22.31 19.55
C MET A 1 -14.94 -22.36 19.48
N GLY A 2 -14.37 -22.96 18.44
CA GLY A 2 -12.90 -23.07 18.28
C GLY A 2 -12.22 -21.73 17.99
N ASN A 3 -10.94 -21.77 17.63
CA ASN A 3 -10.22 -20.58 17.16
C ASN A 3 -10.87 -20.03 15.89
N PRO A 4 -10.95 -18.69 15.72
CA PRO A 4 -11.33 -18.10 14.45
C PRO A 4 -10.33 -18.52 13.37
N VAL A 5 -10.77 -18.66 12.13
CA VAL A 5 -9.90 -19.02 11.00
C VAL A 5 -10.23 -18.14 9.81
N ILE A 6 -9.23 -17.42 9.29
CA ILE A 6 -9.33 -16.63 8.06
C ILE A 6 -9.08 -17.56 6.86
N THR A 7 -10.08 -17.70 5.98
CA THR A 7 -9.96 -18.49 4.74
C THR A 7 -9.63 -17.63 3.53
N SER A 8 -10.06 -16.37 3.51
CA SER A 8 -9.66 -15.39 2.48
C SER A 8 -9.85 -13.95 2.95
N ILE A 9 -9.15 -13.04 2.27
CA ILE A 9 -9.31 -11.59 2.40
C ILE A 9 -9.57 -11.05 0.99
N GLU A 10 -10.66 -10.33 0.82
CA GLU A 10 -11.14 -9.83 -0.47
C GLU A 10 -11.42 -8.32 -0.37
N PRO A 11 -10.70 -7.48 -1.12
CA PRO A 11 -9.49 -7.81 -1.90
C PRO A 11 -8.27 -8.17 -1.02
N PRO A 12 -7.26 -8.90 -1.55
CA PRO A 12 -6.07 -9.30 -0.78
C PRO A 12 -5.10 -8.14 -0.47
N ALA A 13 -5.33 -6.97 -1.07
CA ALA A 13 -4.58 -5.74 -0.86
C ALA A 13 -5.52 -4.54 -0.81
N GLY A 14 -5.15 -3.52 -0.06
CA GLY A 14 -5.95 -2.30 0.11
C GLY A 14 -5.11 -1.07 0.43
N SER A 15 -5.69 0.11 0.21
CA SER A 15 -5.12 1.38 0.64
C SER A 15 -5.74 1.82 1.97
N PRO A 16 -4.95 2.36 2.92
CA PRO A 16 -5.51 3.21 3.97
C PRO A 16 -6.09 4.50 3.36
N PRO A 17 -6.87 5.28 4.13
CA PRO A 17 -7.30 6.62 3.70
C PRO A 17 -6.09 7.49 3.32
N GLN A 18 -6.25 8.30 2.26
CA GLN A 18 -5.22 9.22 1.79
C GLN A 18 -5.79 10.63 1.62
N THR A 19 -4.92 11.64 1.69
CA THR A 19 -5.29 13.02 1.39
C THR A 19 -4.14 13.73 0.68
N ASP A 20 -4.38 14.18 -0.55
CA ASP A 20 -3.37 14.80 -1.42
C ASP A 20 -3.96 15.94 -2.28
N GLY A 21 -4.93 16.67 -1.71
CA GLY A 21 -5.81 17.61 -2.43
C GLY A 21 -7.17 17.00 -2.78
N VAL A 22 -7.26 15.67 -2.81
CA VAL A 22 -8.51 14.89 -2.82
C VAL A 22 -8.53 13.98 -1.60
N SER A 23 -9.72 13.71 -1.05
CA SER A 23 -9.88 12.77 0.07
C SER A 23 -10.29 11.39 -0.44
N TYR A 24 -9.47 10.39 -0.13
CA TYR A 24 -9.73 8.99 -0.47
C TYR A 24 -10.03 8.20 0.79
N THR A 25 -11.11 7.42 0.77
CA THR A 25 -11.47 6.53 1.88
C THR A 25 -10.60 5.27 1.88
N GLY A 26 -10.42 4.67 3.05
CA GLY A 26 -9.76 3.37 3.17
C GLY A 26 -10.51 2.30 2.40
N THR A 27 -9.77 1.33 1.84
CA THR A 27 -10.38 0.23 1.09
C THR A 27 -11.25 -0.61 2.03
N GLN A 28 -12.49 -0.89 1.62
CA GLN A 28 -13.35 -1.86 2.29
C GLN A 28 -12.84 -3.27 2.00
N ILE A 29 -12.74 -4.07 3.05
CA ILE A 29 -12.21 -5.43 3.03
C ILE A 29 -13.28 -6.38 3.58
N THR A 30 -13.53 -7.46 2.84
CA THR A 30 -14.31 -8.61 3.28
C THR A 30 -13.37 -9.73 3.69
N ILE A 31 -13.44 -10.14 4.95
CA ILE A 31 -12.67 -11.26 5.49
C ILE A 31 -13.62 -12.45 5.60
N LYS A 32 -13.35 -13.53 4.85
CA LYS A 32 -14.12 -14.77 4.93
C LYS A 32 -13.39 -15.77 5.83
N GLY A 33 -14.16 -16.60 6.51
CA GLY A 33 -13.62 -17.53 7.47
C GLY A 33 -14.66 -18.41 8.16
N ARG A 34 -14.31 -18.84 9.37
CA ARG A 34 -15.17 -19.63 10.25
C ARG A 34 -14.84 -19.35 11.71
N ASN A 35 -15.79 -19.68 12.59
CA ASN A 35 -15.69 -19.52 14.04
C ASN A 35 -15.44 -18.07 14.50
N PHE A 36 -15.83 -17.09 13.69
CA PHE A 36 -15.85 -15.70 14.14
C PHE A 36 -16.93 -15.53 15.20
N THR A 37 -16.67 -14.68 16.20
CA THR A 37 -17.68 -14.31 17.20
C THR A 37 -18.61 -13.29 16.54
N PRO A 38 -19.92 -13.53 16.39
CA PRO A 38 -20.84 -12.62 15.71
C PRO A 38 -21.21 -11.41 16.60
N ASN A 39 -20.21 -10.84 17.27
CA ASN A 39 -20.28 -9.65 18.09
C ASN A 39 -18.99 -8.84 17.88
N SER A 40 -19.14 -7.59 17.44
CA SER A 40 -18.01 -6.69 17.17
C SER A 40 -17.30 -6.22 18.43
N THR A 41 -17.94 -6.23 19.60
CA THR A 41 -17.26 -5.91 20.88
C THR A 41 -16.32 -7.02 21.33
N ASP A 42 -16.59 -8.25 20.92
CA ASP A 42 -15.85 -9.45 21.33
C ASP A 42 -14.88 -9.93 20.24
N THR A 43 -14.75 -9.17 19.15
CA THR A 43 -13.86 -9.46 18.01
C THR A 43 -12.97 -8.26 17.73
N ILE A 44 -11.70 -8.53 17.48
CA ILE A 44 -10.70 -7.51 17.16
C ILE A 44 -10.11 -7.85 15.78
N VAL A 45 -10.14 -6.88 14.87
CA VAL A 45 -9.43 -6.95 13.59
C VAL A 45 -8.28 -5.95 13.60
N LYS A 46 -7.06 -6.40 13.29
CA LYS A 46 -5.89 -5.51 13.17
C LYS A 46 -5.18 -5.68 11.85
N PHE A 47 -4.74 -4.57 11.28
CA PHE A 47 -3.86 -4.45 10.12
C PHE A 47 -2.46 -4.10 10.59
N ASN A 48 -1.56 -5.10 10.58
CA ASN A 48 -0.20 -4.99 11.09
C ASN A 48 -0.12 -4.33 12.48
N GLY A 49 -0.97 -4.80 13.40
CA GLY A 49 -1.08 -4.29 14.77
C GLY A 49 -2.02 -3.10 14.96
N LEU A 50 -2.45 -2.42 13.89
CA LEU A 50 -3.38 -1.29 13.96
C LEU A 50 -4.85 -1.73 13.88
N ALA A 51 -5.68 -1.34 14.84
CA ALA A 51 -7.09 -1.74 14.87
C ALA A 51 -7.88 -1.14 13.69
N GLY A 52 -8.65 -1.99 13.00
CA GLY A 52 -9.62 -1.59 11.99
C GLY A 52 -11.03 -1.46 12.56
N THR A 53 -11.89 -0.72 11.86
CA THR A 53 -13.31 -0.61 12.23
C THR A 53 -14.12 -1.73 11.60
N ILE A 54 -14.78 -2.54 12.44
CA ILE A 54 -15.70 -3.58 11.99
C ILE A 54 -17.07 -2.96 11.71
N PHE A 55 -17.55 -3.09 10.46
CA PHE A 55 -18.89 -2.64 10.05
C PHE A 55 -19.94 -3.73 10.24
N SER A 56 -19.60 -4.97 9.92
CA SER A 56 -20.46 -6.12 10.14
C SER A 56 -19.63 -7.37 10.43
N ILE A 57 -20.24 -8.29 11.17
CA ILE A 57 -19.62 -9.56 11.52
C ILE A 57 -20.70 -10.64 11.62
N THR A 58 -20.41 -11.79 11.03
CA THR A 58 -21.13 -13.05 11.19
C THR A 58 -20.14 -14.12 11.65
N THR A 59 -20.57 -15.37 11.77
CA THR A 59 -19.66 -16.47 12.13
C THR A 59 -18.67 -16.84 11.02
N THR A 60 -18.88 -16.36 9.79
CA THR A 60 -18.08 -16.71 8.60
C THR A 60 -17.61 -15.51 7.79
N GLU A 61 -18.01 -14.29 8.12
CA GLU A 61 -17.66 -13.09 7.38
C GLU A 61 -17.48 -11.88 8.31
N ILE A 62 -16.48 -11.04 8.01
CA ILE A 62 -16.28 -9.72 8.63
C ILE A 62 -16.11 -8.70 7.50
N ILE A 63 -16.83 -7.58 7.60
CA ILE A 63 -16.60 -6.40 6.77
C ILE A 63 -15.91 -5.34 7.62
N THR A 64 -14.75 -4.88 7.16
CA THR A 64 -13.92 -3.86 7.82
C THR A 64 -13.38 -2.88 6.78
N THR A 65 -12.76 -1.79 7.20
CA THR A 65 -11.93 -0.94 6.33
C THR A 65 -10.47 -0.95 6.77
N VAL A 66 -9.56 -0.71 5.82
CA VAL A 66 -8.15 -0.46 6.11
C VAL A 66 -8.05 0.85 6.90
N PRO A 67 -7.47 0.86 8.12
CA PRO A 67 -7.39 2.05 8.96
C PRO A 67 -6.27 3.02 8.55
N THR A 68 -6.39 4.29 8.94
CA THR A 68 -5.37 5.33 8.72
C THR A 68 -4.04 4.93 9.33
N GLY A 69 -2.96 4.94 8.55
CA GLY A 69 -1.63 4.59 9.01
C GLY A 69 -1.31 3.09 8.91
N ALA A 70 -2.23 2.26 8.38
CA ALA A 70 -1.94 0.84 8.13
C ALA A 70 -0.75 0.67 7.19
N THR A 71 0.06 -0.35 7.46
CA THR A 71 1.21 -0.76 6.64
C THR A 71 1.06 -2.23 6.24
N ALA A 72 1.79 -2.67 5.22
CA ALA A 72 1.82 -4.08 4.84
C ALA A 72 2.28 -4.96 6.03
N GLY A 73 1.74 -6.18 6.10
CA GLY A 73 2.02 -7.11 7.20
C GLY A 73 0.92 -8.15 7.36
N PHE A 74 0.64 -8.53 8.60
CA PHE A 74 -0.46 -9.44 8.90
C PHE A 74 -1.77 -8.71 9.17
N LEU A 75 -2.84 -9.12 8.52
CA LEU A 75 -4.20 -8.90 8.99
C LEU A 75 -4.53 -10.01 9.98
N THR A 76 -4.99 -9.64 11.17
CA THR A 76 -5.38 -10.56 12.24
C THR A 76 -6.85 -10.43 12.59
N VAL A 77 -7.47 -11.54 12.94
CA VAL A 77 -8.80 -11.62 13.55
C VAL A 77 -8.65 -12.41 14.84
N SER A 78 -8.96 -11.79 15.97
CA SER A 78 -8.93 -12.43 17.28
C SER A 78 -10.23 -12.21 18.05
N LYS A 79 -10.50 -13.07 19.02
CA LYS A 79 -11.48 -12.76 20.08
C LYS A 79 -10.88 -11.71 21.03
N ALA A 80 -11.69 -11.16 21.93
CA ALA A 80 -11.28 -10.10 22.88
C ALA A 80 -10.02 -10.43 23.71
N ASP A 81 -9.81 -11.71 24.04
CA ASP A 81 -8.67 -12.22 24.81
C ASP A 81 -7.59 -12.91 23.95
N GLY A 82 -7.74 -12.86 22.62
CA GLY A 82 -6.91 -13.62 21.70
C GLY A 82 -5.53 -12.99 21.45
N PHE A 83 -4.56 -13.84 21.13
CA PHE A 83 -3.20 -13.48 20.78
C PHE A 83 -2.76 -14.23 19.52
N CYS A 84 -2.15 -13.51 18.58
CA CYS A 84 -1.65 -14.05 17.32
C CYS A 84 -0.13 -14.10 17.38
N ASP A 85 0.48 -15.27 17.21
CA ASP A 85 1.93 -15.40 17.11
C ASP A 85 2.39 -15.20 15.67
N THR A 86 2.31 -13.96 15.19
CA THR A 86 2.73 -13.60 13.83
C THR A 86 4.25 -13.65 13.63
N ALA A 87 5.02 -13.93 14.69
CA ALA A 87 6.46 -14.15 14.60
C ALA A 87 6.78 -15.58 14.14
N ASN A 88 6.01 -16.56 14.62
CA ASN A 88 6.23 -17.98 14.31
C ASN A 88 5.18 -18.61 13.38
N GLY A 89 4.07 -17.92 13.10
CA GLY A 89 2.97 -18.52 12.33
C GLY A 89 1.88 -17.54 11.91
N THR A 90 0.71 -18.12 11.65
CA THR A 90 -0.49 -17.39 11.19
C THR A 90 -1.69 -17.64 12.11
N ASP A 91 -1.41 -18.02 13.35
CA ASP A 91 -2.37 -18.49 14.33
C ASP A 91 -1.88 -18.15 15.75
N GLY A 92 -2.65 -18.59 16.74
CA GLY A 92 -2.35 -18.40 18.15
C GLY A 92 -3.56 -18.74 19.00
N TYR A 93 -3.60 -18.23 20.23
CA TYR A 93 -4.74 -18.41 21.12
C TYR A 93 -5.91 -17.54 20.65
N ASN A 94 -7.06 -18.13 20.32
CA ASN A 94 -8.25 -17.40 19.86
C ASN A 94 -7.96 -16.41 18.70
N CYS A 95 -6.98 -16.71 17.84
CA CYS A 95 -6.59 -15.85 16.73
C CYS A 95 -6.29 -16.63 15.44
N SER A 96 -6.56 -15.99 14.30
CA SER A 96 -5.98 -16.32 13.00
C SER A 96 -5.47 -15.06 12.29
N ALA A 97 -4.40 -15.22 11.52
CA ALA A 97 -3.77 -14.17 10.75
C ALA A 97 -3.61 -14.58 9.28
N ARG A 98 -3.50 -13.60 8.39
CA ARG A 98 -3.14 -13.80 6.99
C ARG A 98 -2.41 -12.57 6.46
N ARG A 99 -1.49 -12.76 5.51
CA ARG A 99 -0.77 -11.64 4.89
C ARG A 99 -1.76 -10.69 4.20
N PHE A 100 -1.51 -9.40 4.40
CA PHE A 100 -2.26 -8.31 3.78
C PHE A 100 -1.26 -7.28 3.25
N TYR A 101 -1.47 -6.87 2.01
CA TYR A 101 -0.62 -5.91 1.34
C TYR A 101 -1.26 -4.52 1.36
N VAL A 102 -0.43 -3.51 1.57
CA VAL A 102 -0.82 -2.12 1.37
C VAL A 102 -0.47 -1.73 -0.07
N ASP A 103 -1.48 -1.24 -0.77
CA ASP A 103 -1.39 -0.76 -2.15
C ASP A 103 -1.98 0.65 -2.19
N CYS A 104 -1.10 1.65 -2.18
CA CYS A 104 -1.42 3.06 -2.19
C CYS A 104 -2.07 3.50 -3.50
N TYR A 105 -1.67 2.91 -4.62
CA TYR A 105 -2.23 3.28 -5.91
C TYR A 105 -3.70 2.88 -6.05
N LYS A 106 -4.13 1.86 -5.30
CA LYS A 106 -5.54 1.44 -5.25
C LYS A 106 -6.52 2.55 -4.88
N ALA A 107 -6.12 3.54 -4.08
CA ALA A 107 -6.96 4.70 -3.77
C ALA A 107 -7.35 5.50 -5.02
N TYR A 108 -6.52 5.46 -6.06
CA TYR A 108 -6.72 6.16 -7.32
C TYR A 108 -7.49 5.33 -8.35
N GLY A 109 -7.93 4.11 -8.02
CA GLY A 109 -8.69 3.26 -8.94
C GLY A 109 -7.94 2.90 -10.22
N ASN A 110 -6.60 2.85 -10.17
CA ASN A 110 -5.73 2.50 -11.30
C ASN A 110 -5.88 3.40 -12.55
N ILE A 111 -6.23 4.68 -12.36
CA ILE A 111 -6.50 5.64 -13.46
C ILE A 111 -5.33 5.91 -14.41
N TYR A 112 -4.09 5.63 -14.02
CA TYR A 112 -2.88 5.79 -14.83
C TYR A 112 -2.41 4.48 -15.47
N GLY A 113 -3.29 3.47 -15.53
CA GLY A 113 -2.99 2.14 -16.05
C GLY A 113 -2.21 1.27 -15.07
N ASP A 114 -1.67 0.16 -15.58
CA ASP A 114 -0.86 -0.78 -14.80
C ASP A 114 0.46 -0.15 -14.33
N GLU A 115 0.90 -0.57 -13.15
CA GLU A 115 2.19 -0.14 -12.61
C GLU A 115 3.35 -0.75 -13.39
N THR A 116 4.30 0.09 -13.80
CA THR A 116 5.58 -0.39 -14.32
C THR A 116 6.54 -0.69 -13.18
N ALA A 117 7.01 -1.93 -13.08
CA ALA A 117 7.94 -2.36 -12.03
C ALA A 117 9.39 -2.06 -12.41
N ILE A 118 10.12 -1.35 -11.55
CA ILE A 118 11.54 -1.02 -11.71
C ILE A 118 12.22 -1.26 -10.36
N ASN A 119 12.96 -2.34 -10.20
CA ASN A 119 13.47 -2.76 -8.89
C ASN A 119 14.96 -2.46 -8.75
N TYR A 120 15.41 -2.08 -7.55
CA TYR A 120 16.83 -1.92 -7.29
C TYR A 120 17.60 -3.22 -7.60
N PRO A 121 18.78 -3.17 -8.26
CA PRO A 121 19.52 -1.99 -8.73
C PRO A 121 19.24 -1.62 -10.20
N ASP A 122 18.23 -2.22 -10.82
CA ASP A 122 17.96 -2.07 -12.25
C ASP A 122 17.49 -0.65 -12.59
N SER A 123 17.63 -0.29 -13.87
CA SER A 123 17.07 0.96 -14.40
C SER A 123 16.31 0.70 -15.68
N GLN A 124 15.32 1.55 -15.97
CA GLN A 124 14.52 1.45 -17.17
C GLN A 124 14.23 2.83 -17.75
N THR A 125 14.32 2.95 -19.08
CA THR A 125 13.90 4.13 -19.81
C THR A 125 12.46 3.98 -20.27
N ILE A 126 11.62 4.92 -19.86
CA ILE A 126 10.18 4.95 -20.12
C ILE A 126 9.88 6.08 -21.09
N LYS A 127 9.03 5.79 -22.09
CA LYS A 127 8.56 6.79 -23.04
C LYS A 127 7.21 7.36 -22.62
N PHE A 128 7.13 8.69 -22.59
CA PHE A 128 5.90 9.45 -22.46
C PHE A 128 5.50 9.94 -23.86
N THR A 129 4.33 9.52 -24.33
CA THR A 129 3.86 9.76 -25.71
C THR A 129 3.14 11.07 -25.87
N ASP A 130 2.55 11.55 -24.79
CA ASP A 130 1.65 12.70 -24.74
C ASP A 130 2.16 13.71 -23.71
N ASP A 131 1.87 14.99 -23.97
CA ASP A 131 2.22 16.05 -23.04
C ASP A 131 1.37 15.96 -21.76
N TYR A 132 2.03 16.22 -20.63
CA TYR A 132 1.44 16.12 -19.29
C TYR A 132 0.83 14.75 -18.97
N SER A 133 1.38 13.68 -19.56
CA SER A 133 0.93 12.32 -19.26
C SER A 133 1.48 11.82 -17.92
N THR A 134 0.65 11.08 -17.19
CA THR A 134 1.01 10.47 -15.91
C THR A 134 1.08 8.96 -16.05
N LYS A 135 2.13 8.35 -15.50
CA LYS A 135 2.31 6.88 -15.44
C LYS A 135 2.55 6.44 -14.00
N ALA A 136 2.08 5.25 -13.67
CA ALA A 136 2.28 4.62 -12.36
C ALA A 136 3.45 3.64 -12.37
N PHE A 137 4.18 3.63 -11.26
CA PHE A 137 5.39 2.84 -11.09
C PHE A 137 5.44 2.22 -9.70
N ARG A 138 6.12 1.08 -9.62
CA ARG A 138 6.46 0.43 -8.37
C ARG A 138 7.93 0.04 -8.36
N SER A 139 8.61 0.30 -7.24
CA SER A 139 10.01 -0.04 -7.07
C SER A 139 10.26 -0.75 -5.74
N ASN A 140 10.81 -1.96 -5.81
CA ASN A 140 11.41 -2.57 -4.64
C ASN A 140 12.76 -1.90 -4.35
N LEU A 141 12.91 -1.37 -3.14
CA LEU A 141 14.11 -0.71 -2.67
C LEU A 141 15.15 -1.73 -2.21
N ARG A 142 16.37 -1.26 -1.92
CA ARG A 142 17.46 -2.11 -1.43
C ARG A 142 17.09 -2.73 -0.07
N GLU A 143 17.47 -4.00 0.14
CA GLU A 143 17.16 -4.71 1.38
C GLU A 143 17.82 -4.12 2.64
N ALA A 144 19.01 -3.55 2.49
CA ALA A 144 19.77 -2.94 3.58
C ALA A 144 20.43 -1.62 3.15
N GLY A 145 20.32 -0.60 4.00
CA GLY A 145 20.81 0.75 3.74
C GLY A 145 19.80 1.64 3.02
N GLY A 146 20.13 2.92 2.90
CA GLY A 146 19.32 3.87 2.13
C GLY A 146 19.35 3.57 0.63
N THR A 147 18.29 3.95 -0.08
CA THR A 147 18.19 3.86 -1.54
C THR A 147 17.86 5.23 -2.09
N ILE A 148 18.60 5.70 -3.09
CA ILE A 148 18.27 6.94 -3.80
C ILE A 148 17.64 6.57 -5.13
N LEU A 149 16.35 6.88 -5.29
CA LEU A 149 15.65 6.78 -6.58
C LEU A 149 15.99 8.01 -7.42
N THR A 150 16.42 7.79 -8.66
CA THR A 150 16.88 8.84 -9.57
C THR A 150 16.04 8.92 -10.82
N PHE A 151 15.82 10.15 -11.30
CA PHE A 151 15.08 10.43 -12.53
C PHE A 151 15.97 11.22 -13.49
N GLU A 152 16.16 10.70 -14.69
CA GLU A 152 16.91 11.34 -15.78
C GLU A 152 15.97 11.47 -16.98
N CYS A 153 15.25 12.59 -17.07
CA CYS A 153 14.22 12.83 -18.07
C CYS A 153 14.58 13.96 -19.04
N ASP A 154 14.02 13.88 -20.26
CA ASP A 154 14.17 14.91 -21.29
C ASP A 154 13.46 16.23 -20.90
N ASN A 155 12.39 16.15 -20.12
CA ASN A 155 11.55 17.27 -19.69
C ASN A 155 11.53 17.43 -18.16
N LEU A 156 11.07 18.59 -17.69
CA LEU A 156 10.73 18.79 -16.28
C LEU A 156 9.62 17.80 -15.85
N ILE A 157 9.69 17.35 -14.61
CA ILE A 157 8.76 16.35 -14.07
C ILE A 157 8.13 16.79 -12.75
N THR A 158 6.98 16.19 -12.46
CA THR A 158 6.45 16.09 -11.11
C THR A 158 6.48 14.62 -10.69
N VAL A 159 6.96 14.34 -9.48
CA VAL A 159 6.97 12.99 -8.91
C VAL A 159 6.10 12.98 -7.66
N LYS A 160 5.03 12.20 -7.68
CA LYS A 160 4.24 11.89 -6.48
C LYS A 160 4.62 10.50 -6.00
N TYR A 161 5.01 10.34 -4.74
CA TYR A 161 5.42 9.05 -4.18
C TYR A 161 4.79 8.83 -2.82
N PHE A 162 4.65 7.56 -2.44
CA PHE A 162 3.94 7.17 -1.23
C PHE A 162 4.90 6.57 -0.20
N SER A 163 4.72 6.94 1.06
CA SER A 163 5.32 6.22 2.19
C SER A 163 4.68 4.83 2.35
N ARG A 164 5.26 3.99 3.22
CA ARG A 164 4.73 2.66 3.60
C ARG A 164 3.28 2.64 4.12
N ASN A 165 2.76 3.79 4.57
CA ASN A 165 1.39 3.95 5.05
C ASN A 165 0.54 4.82 4.11
N CYS A 166 1.01 4.99 2.87
CA CYS A 166 0.36 5.75 1.81
C CYS A 166 0.17 7.24 2.08
N THR A 167 1.06 7.84 2.87
CA THR A 167 1.16 9.30 2.90
C THR A 167 1.80 9.77 1.61
N ALA A 168 1.07 10.59 0.85
CA ALA A 168 1.53 11.14 -0.41
C ALA A 168 2.54 12.27 -0.17
N ASN A 169 3.65 12.22 -0.90
CA ASN A 169 4.65 13.29 -0.98
C ASN A 169 4.82 13.68 -2.44
N THR A 170 5.17 14.93 -2.72
CA THR A 170 5.33 15.40 -4.10
C THR A 170 6.62 16.22 -4.23
N ILE A 171 7.38 15.94 -5.29
CA ILE A 171 8.52 16.74 -5.73
C ILE A 171 8.16 17.41 -7.05
N GLY A 172 8.38 18.73 -7.10
CA GLY A 172 7.81 19.57 -8.14
C GLY A 172 6.31 19.73 -7.99
N THR A 173 5.72 20.62 -8.78
CA THR A 173 4.27 20.77 -8.89
C THR A 173 3.92 21.04 -10.35
N PHE A 174 2.63 20.97 -10.70
CA PHE A 174 2.19 21.32 -12.06
C PHE A 174 2.61 22.75 -12.46
N SER A 175 2.60 23.70 -11.52
CA SER A 175 3.02 25.09 -11.76
C SER A 175 4.52 25.33 -11.62
N ALA A 176 5.25 24.41 -11.01
CA ALA A 176 6.70 24.47 -10.81
C ALA A 176 7.33 23.07 -10.88
N PRO A 177 7.38 22.45 -12.08
CA PRO A 177 7.99 21.13 -12.26
C PRO A 177 9.52 21.24 -12.16
N VAL A 178 10.19 20.14 -11.83
CA VAL A 178 11.64 20.14 -11.53
C VAL A 178 12.43 19.29 -12.52
N TYR A 179 13.69 19.62 -12.70
CA TYR A 179 14.60 18.88 -13.58
C TYR A 179 15.36 17.81 -12.79
N ASN A 180 15.28 16.55 -13.23
CA ASN A 180 16.03 15.41 -12.70
C ASN A 180 16.12 15.33 -11.16
N PRO A 181 14.98 15.30 -10.44
CA PRO A 181 15.00 15.17 -9.00
C PRO A 181 15.53 13.80 -8.55
N THR A 182 15.79 13.68 -7.25
CA THR A 182 16.03 12.40 -6.58
C THR A 182 15.11 12.26 -5.38
N VAL A 183 14.80 11.02 -5.01
CA VAL A 183 14.06 10.71 -3.78
C VAL A 183 14.92 9.80 -2.92
N ASN A 184 15.18 10.20 -1.69
CA ASN A 184 15.97 9.42 -0.74
C ASN A 184 15.05 8.62 0.18
N PHE A 185 15.22 7.30 0.20
CA PHE A 185 14.50 6.40 1.07
C PHE A 185 15.44 5.81 2.11
N THR A 186 15.06 5.91 3.38
CA THR A 186 15.80 5.33 4.53
C THR A 186 15.22 3.99 4.99
N GLU A 187 14.02 3.64 4.53
CA GLU A 187 13.33 2.39 4.86
C GLU A 187 13.21 1.50 3.61
N ASN A 188 13.29 0.18 3.82
CA ASN A 188 13.05 -0.79 2.77
C ASN A 188 11.55 -1.14 2.68
N TYR A 189 10.91 -0.74 1.59
CA TYR A 189 9.56 -1.15 1.22
C TYR A 189 9.36 -1.04 -0.29
N ALA A 190 8.30 -1.65 -0.82
CA ALA A 190 7.91 -1.44 -2.22
C ALA A 190 7.27 -0.05 -2.35
N VAL A 191 7.99 0.92 -2.91
CA VAL A 191 7.46 2.27 -3.13
C VAL A 191 6.61 2.30 -4.39
N GLN A 192 5.43 2.90 -4.28
CA GLN A 192 4.60 3.26 -5.43
C GLN A 192 4.75 4.76 -5.69
N TYR A 193 4.78 5.15 -6.96
CA TYR A 193 4.93 6.54 -7.35
C TYR A 193 4.39 6.80 -8.74
N PHE A 194 4.05 8.06 -9.00
CA PHE A 194 3.60 8.55 -10.29
C PHE A 194 4.60 9.59 -10.80
N ILE A 195 4.83 9.55 -12.11
CA ILE A 195 5.59 10.58 -12.81
C ILE A 195 4.65 11.25 -13.79
N THR A 196 4.58 12.58 -13.72
CA THR A 196 3.90 13.41 -14.71
C THR A 196 4.94 14.23 -15.45
N THR A 197 4.96 14.14 -16.79
CA THR A 197 5.92 14.87 -17.63
C THR A 197 5.38 15.10 -19.04
N GLY A 198 6.08 15.93 -19.82
CA GLY A 198 5.82 16.15 -21.24
C GLY A 198 6.30 14.98 -22.12
N LYS A 199 5.97 15.02 -23.40
CA LYS A 199 6.42 14.01 -24.37
C LYS A 199 7.94 13.89 -24.42
N GLY A 200 8.47 12.70 -24.21
CA GLY A 200 9.91 12.45 -24.15
C GLY A 200 10.25 11.12 -23.47
N SER A 201 11.53 10.93 -23.19
CA SER A 201 12.04 9.78 -22.44
C SER A 201 12.35 10.18 -21.00
N CYS A 202 12.13 9.25 -20.07
CA CYS A 202 12.64 9.34 -18.72
C CYS A 202 13.24 8.03 -18.26
N LYS A 203 14.52 8.06 -17.89
CA LYS A 203 15.21 6.94 -17.26
C LYS A 203 15.02 7.01 -15.76
N ILE A 204 14.50 5.93 -15.21
CA ILE A 204 14.29 5.75 -13.77
C ILE A 204 15.28 4.68 -13.32
N GLY A 205 16.01 4.96 -12.24
CA GLY A 205 17.04 4.06 -11.71
C GLY A 205 17.40 4.39 -10.28
N PHE A 206 18.53 3.87 -9.82
CA PHE A 206 18.95 3.98 -8.42
C PHE A 206 20.42 4.37 -8.28
N ARG A 207 20.76 4.96 -7.13
CA ARG A 207 22.11 5.21 -6.64
C ARG A 207 22.28 4.72 -5.20
#